data_AF-A0A839GKF5-F1
#
_entry.id   AF-A0A839GKF5-F1
#
_cell.length_a   1.000
_cell.length_b   1.000
_cell.length_c   1.000
_cell.angle_alpha   90.00
_cell.angle_beta   90.00
_cell.angle_gamma   90.00
#
_symmetry.space_group_name_H-M   'P 1'
#
loop_
_entity.id
_entity.type
_entity.pdbx_description
1 polymer ?
#
loop_
_entity_poly.entity_id
_entity_poly.type
_entity_poly.pdbx_seq_one_letter_code
_entity_poly.pdbx_strand_id
1 'polypeptide(L)'
;MERTKGEVSARCDMEAANILALNLMHGIVYGRLTAEQAREKYSEQTAAFVMNRPAPLAEKLQFEVPTGITRDTDHVTIIDNMANQAKEKLKDITGLNSMFKF
;
A
#
# COMPACT_ATOMS: atom_id res chain seq x y z
N MET A 1 -9.45 8.44 -18.86
CA MET A 1 -9.20 8.07 -17.45
C MET A 1 -7.75 8.46 -17.15
N GLU A 2 -7.51 9.43 -16.29
CA GLU A 2 -6.13 9.74 -15.87
C GLU A 2 -5.62 8.63 -14.96
N ARG A 3 -4.51 8.00 -15.33
CA ARG A 3 -3.92 6.87 -14.59
C ARG A 3 -3.25 7.29 -13.28
N THR A 4 -2.99 8.59 -13.12
CA THR A 4 -2.24 9.17 -11.99
C THR A 4 -3.13 9.87 -10.96
N LYS A 5 -4.46 9.80 -11.10
CA LYS A 5 -5.37 10.31 -10.06
C LYS A 5 -5.19 9.49 -8.79
N GLY A 6 -4.53 10.09 -7.80
CA GLY A 6 -4.20 9.44 -6.52
C GLY A 6 -2.73 9.03 -6.37
N GLU A 7 -1.89 9.24 -7.38
CA GLU A 7 -0.44 9.05 -7.24
C GLU A 7 0.19 10.26 -6.56
N VAL A 8 0.96 9.99 -5.50
CA VAL A 8 1.77 10.99 -4.80
C VAL A 8 3.24 10.65 -4.97
N SER A 9 4.02 11.64 -5.38
CA SER A 9 5.48 11.55 -5.44
C SER A 9 6.10 12.66 -4.62
N ALA A 10 7.06 12.31 -3.77
CA ALA A 10 7.98 13.25 -3.15
C ALA A 10 9.39 12.91 -3.64
N ARG A 11 10.16 13.94 -3.99
CA ARG A 11 11.57 13.81 -4.37
C ARG A 11 12.33 14.90 -3.64
N CYS A 12 13.13 14.51 -2.67
CA CYS A 12 14.05 15.39 -1.96
C CYS A 12 15.21 14.56 -1.43
N ASP A 13 16.39 15.17 -1.34
CA ASP A 13 17.59 14.52 -0.80
C ASP A 13 17.57 14.42 0.74
N MET A 14 16.60 15.08 1.40
CA MET A 14 16.49 15.13 2.85
C MET A 14 15.41 14.19 3.39
N GLU A 15 15.75 13.39 4.40
CA GLU A 15 14.82 12.47 5.07
C GLU A 15 13.61 13.21 5.68
N ALA A 16 13.83 14.42 6.22
CA ALA A 16 12.78 15.25 6.79
C ALA A 16 11.66 15.59 5.79
N ALA A 17 12.00 15.79 4.51
CA ALA A 17 11.02 16.04 3.47
C ALA A 17 10.18 14.79 3.13
N ASN A 18 10.78 13.60 3.24
CA ASN A 18 10.06 12.35 3.05
C ASN A 18 9.08 12.09 4.21
N ILE A 19 9.49 12.33 5.45
CA ILE A 19 8.62 12.25 6.63
C ILE A 19 7.45 13.24 6.51
N LEU A 20 7.75 14.48 6.10
CA LEU A 20 6.73 15.50 5.85
C LEU A 20 5.72 15.05 4.78
N ALA A 21 6.19 14.54 3.66
CA ALA A 21 5.32 14.05 2.59
C ALA A 21 4.40 12.91 3.06
N LEU A 22 4.93 11.95 3.83
CA LEU A 22 4.14 10.85 4.38
C LEU A 22 3.05 11.33 5.33
N ASN A 23 3.38 12.27 6.22
CA ASN A 23 2.41 12.86 7.16
C ASN A 23 1.29 13.61 6.43
N LEU A 24 1.63 14.41 5.42
CA LEU A 24 0.65 15.15 4.62
C LEU A 24 -0.21 14.20 3.80
N MET A 25 0.38 13.17 3.20
CA MET A 25 -0.35 12.17 2.44
C MET A 25 -1.33 11.40 3.32
N HIS A 26 -0.91 11.00 4.52
CA HIS A 26 -1.81 10.41 5.51
C HIS A 26 -3.00 11.34 5.80
N GLY A 27 -2.77 12.64 5.97
CA GLY A 27 -3.84 13.63 6.13
C GLY A 27 -4.82 13.67 4.94
N ILE A 28 -4.32 13.60 3.71
CA ILE A 28 -5.14 13.61 2.49
C ILE A 28 -5.99 12.33 2.38
N VAL A 29 -5.39 11.15 2.55
CA VAL A 29 -6.08 9.85 2.39
C VAL A 29 -7.21 9.69 3.40
N TYR A 30 -7.03 10.15 4.63
CA TYR A 30 -8.08 10.13 5.65
C TYR A 30 -9.04 11.33 5.60
N GLY A 31 -8.97 12.16 4.55
CA GLY A 31 -9.87 13.30 4.34
C GLY A 31 -9.70 14.44 5.35
N ARG A 32 -8.59 14.48 6.07
CA ARG A 32 -8.28 15.52 7.09
C ARG A 32 -7.66 16.76 6.48
N LEU A 33 -7.04 16.62 5.29
CA LEU A 33 -6.43 17.69 4.52
C LEU A 33 -6.87 17.60 3.06
N THR A 34 -7.04 18.76 2.43
CA THR A 34 -7.05 18.86 0.97
C THR A 34 -5.62 18.93 0.43
N ALA A 35 -5.44 18.66 -0.87
CA ALA A 35 -4.15 18.81 -1.53
C ALA A 35 -3.60 20.26 -1.46
N GLU A 36 -4.49 21.25 -1.40
CA GLU A 36 -4.11 22.66 -1.27
C GLU A 36 -3.57 22.97 0.13
N GLN A 37 -4.31 22.58 1.17
CA GLN A 37 -3.85 22.71 2.56
C GLN A 37 -2.54 21.96 2.81
N ALA A 38 -2.37 20.80 2.18
CA ALA A 38 -1.13 20.04 2.27
C ALA A 38 0.07 20.79 1.65
N ARG A 39 -0.11 21.49 0.52
CA ARG A 39 0.94 22.32 -0.09
C ARG A 39 1.35 23.49 0.80
N GLU A 40 0.38 24.14 1.43
CA GLU A 40 0.66 25.22 2.40
C GLU A 40 1.46 24.71 3.59
N LYS A 41 1.00 23.62 4.21
CA LYS A 41 1.71 22.98 5.33
C LYS A 41 3.09 22.48 4.95
N TYR A 42 3.27 21.99 3.71
CA TYR A 42 4.57 21.57 3.22
C TYR A 42 5.56 22.74 3.27
N SER A 43 5.15 23.90 2.74
CA SER A 43 5.99 25.10 2.72
C SER A 43 6.30 25.60 4.13
N GLU A 44 5.30 25.64 5.00
CA GLU A 44 5.42 26.08 6.39
C GLU A 44 6.43 25.23 7.18
N GLN A 45 6.27 23.90 7.15
CA GLN A 45 7.11 22.98 7.91
C GLN A 45 8.52 22.88 7.34
N THR A 46 8.66 22.97 6.01
CA THR A 46 9.97 23.04 5.36
C THR A 46 10.73 24.30 5.80
N ALA A 47 10.07 25.47 5.80
CA ALA A 47 10.68 26.71 6.24
C ALA A 47 11.10 26.64 7.71
N ALA A 48 10.23 26.11 8.59
CA ALA A 48 10.55 25.92 10.00
C ALA A 48 11.78 25.01 10.18
N PHE A 49 11.81 23.87 9.49
CA PHE A 49 12.92 22.92 9.55
C PHE A 49 14.25 23.54 9.08
N VAL A 50 14.25 24.24 7.95
CA VAL A 50 15.44 24.92 7.40
C VAL A 50 15.93 26.03 8.34
N MET A 51 15.03 26.72 9.04
CA MET A 51 15.36 27.73 10.04
C MET A 51 15.77 27.13 11.40
N ASN A 52 15.93 25.80 11.49
CA ASN A 52 16.22 25.08 12.73
C ASN A 52 15.20 25.39 13.85
N ARG A 53 13.94 25.60 13.46
CA ARG A 53 12.79 25.75 14.34
C ARG A 53 12.01 24.42 14.38
N PRO A 54 11.21 24.18 15.43
CA PRO A 54 10.39 22.99 15.51
C PRO A 54 9.51 22.80 14.26
N ALA A 55 9.62 21.64 13.63
CA ALA A 55 8.85 21.24 12.46
C ALA A 55 8.32 19.81 12.66
N PRO A 56 7.30 19.60 13.52
CA PRO A 56 6.89 18.27 13.95
C PRO A 56 6.52 17.33 12.80
N LEU A 57 5.92 17.86 11.72
CA LEU A 57 5.56 17.06 10.55
C LEU A 57 6.77 16.60 9.74
N ALA A 58 7.92 17.28 9.84
CA ALA A 58 9.16 16.92 9.15
C ALA A 58 10.11 16.10 10.04
N GLU A 59 9.92 16.13 11.36
CA GLU A 59 10.80 15.46 12.34
C GLU A 59 10.44 13.99 12.59
N LYS A 60 9.15 13.65 12.57
CA LYS A 60 8.69 12.27 12.81
C LYS A 60 7.31 12.00 12.20
N LEU A 61 7.00 10.72 12.01
CA LEU A 61 5.64 10.30 11.65
C LEU A 61 4.66 10.62 12.77
N GLN A 62 3.50 11.18 12.39
CA GLN A 62 2.42 11.61 13.29
C GLN A 62 1.26 10.60 13.33
N PHE A 63 1.49 9.41 12.79
CA PHE A 63 0.55 8.31 12.76
C PHE A 63 1.26 7.04 13.22
N GLU A 64 0.50 6.11 13.78
CA GLU A 64 1.01 4.82 14.19
C GLU A 64 1.40 4.01 12.96
N VAL A 65 2.64 3.54 12.93
CA VAL A 65 3.10 2.60 11.90
C VAL A 65 2.80 1.20 12.40
N PRO A 66 2.04 0.38 11.65
CA PRO A 66 1.78 -1.00 12.04
C PRO A 66 3.10 -1.78 12.18
N THR A 67 3.28 -2.45 13.31
CA THR A 67 4.49 -3.23 13.63
C THR A 67 4.33 -4.74 13.38
N GLY A 68 3.13 -5.18 12.98
CA GLY A 68 2.84 -6.58 12.65
C GLY A 68 3.24 -6.98 11.23
N ILE A 69 2.94 -8.23 10.83
CA ILE A 69 3.10 -8.68 9.45
C ILE A 69 2.09 -7.95 8.57
N THR A 70 2.53 -6.91 7.87
CA THR A 70 1.75 -6.16 6.87
C THR A 70 2.00 -6.64 5.44
N ARG A 71 2.79 -7.71 5.28
CA ARG A 71 3.16 -8.27 3.97
C ARG A 71 2.03 -9.12 3.43
N ASP A 72 1.49 -8.74 2.28
CA ASP A 72 0.75 -9.64 1.41
C ASP A 72 1.77 -10.52 0.70
N THR A 73 2.07 -11.68 1.28
CA THR A 73 3.13 -12.58 0.78
C THR A 73 2.49 -13.54 -0.20
N ASP A 74 3.11 -13.68 -1.38
CA ASP A 74 2.63 -14.61 -2.41
C ASP A 74 2.39 -16.02 -1.83
N HIS A 75 1.23 -16.59 -2.15
CA HIS A 75 0.87 -17.96 -1.77
C HIS A 75 1.22 -18.92 -2.91
N VAL A 76 1.84 -20.06 -2.58
CA VAL A 76 2.18 -21.10 -3.57
C VAL A 76 0.90 -21.79 -4.06
N THR A 77 0.48 -21.50 -5.29
CA THR A 77 -0.74 -22.07 -5.90
C THR A 77 -0.51 -23.43 -6.59
N ILE A 78 0.75 -23.81 -6.80
CA ILE A 78 1.10 -25.04 -7.55
C ILE A 78 0.60 -26.29 -6.84
N ILE A 79 0.66 -26.34 -5.50
CA ILE A 79 0.23 -27.49 -4.71
C ILE A 79 -1.29 -27.70 -4.84
N ASP A 80 -2.08 -26.63 -4.76
CA ASP A 80 -3.54 -26.68 -4.91
C ASP A 80 -3.94 -27.12 -6.31
N ASN A 81 -3.25 -26.61 -7.33
CA ASN A 81 -3.46 -27.02 -8.72
C ASN A 81 -3.11 -28.48 -8.96
N MET A 82 -2.00 -28.97 -8.39
CA MET A 82 -1.62 -30.39 -8.48
C MET A 82 -2.65 -31.29 -7.77
N ALA A 83 -3.14 -30.89 -6.60
CA ALA A 83 -4.16 -31.64 -5.87
C ALA A 83 -5.49 -31.69 -6.65
N ASN A 84 -5.89 -30.58 -7.26
CA ASN A 84 -7.09 -30.53 -8.10
C ASN A 84 -6.94 -31.40 -9.36
N GLN A 85 -5.80 -31.34 -10.06
CA GLN A 85 -5.54 -32.20 -11.21
C GLN A 85 -5.47 -33.68 -10.86
N ALA A 86 -4.91 -34.03 -9.69
CA ALA A 86 -4.89 -35.41 -9.21
C ALA A 86 -6.31 -35.93 -8.90
N LYS A 87 -7.19 -35.10 -8.31
CA LYS A 87 -8.60 -35.43 -8.08
C LYS A 87 -9.37 -35.65 -9.38
N GLU A 88 -9.19 -34.78 -10.37
CA GLU A 88 -9.84 -34.92 -11.68
C GLU A 88 -9.38 -36.21 -12.39
N LYS A 89 -8.07 -36.48 -12.42
CA LYS A 89 -7.53 -37.75 -12.94
C LYS A 89 -8.08 -38.97 -12.21
N LEU A 90 -8.24 -38.90 -10.88
CA LEU A 90 -8.80 -39.99 -10.10
C LEU A 90 -10.27 -40.23 -10.43
N LYS A 91 -11.08 -39.18 -10.63
CA LYS A 91 -12.47 -39.30 -11.07
C LYS A 91 -12.58 -39.94 -12.47
N ASP A 92 -11.68 -39.59 -13.37
CA ASP A 92 -11.65 -40.16 -14.72
C ASP A 92 -11.27 -41.64 -14.69
N ILE A 93 -10.26 -42.02 -13.89
CA ILE A 93 -9.80 -43.42 -13.74
C ILE A 93 -10.85 -44.28 -13.03
N THR A 94 -11.54 -43.75 -12.02
CA THR A 94 -12.57 -44.48 -11.26
C THR A 94 -13.91 -44.58 -11.99
N GLY A 95 -14.02 -44.01 -13.20
CA GLY A 95 -15.23 -44.07 -14.02
C GLY A 95 -16.42 -43.30 -13.45
N LEU A 96 -16.21 -42.46 -12.43
CA LEU A 96 -17.30 -41.70 -11.81
C LEU A 96 -17.92 -40.66 -12.76
N ASN A 97 -17.21 -40.35 -13.86
CA ASN A 97 -17.65 -39.42 -14.91
C ASN A 97 -18.49 -40.08 -16.02
N SER A 98 -18.56 -41.42 -16.09
CA SER A 98 -19.31 -42.13 -17.15
C SER A 98 -20.71 -42.60 -16.75
N MET A 99 -21.17 -42.29 -15.53
CA MET A 99 -22.48 -42.74 -15.02
C MET A 99 -23.64 -41.75 -15.26
N PHE A 100 -23.40 -40.63 -15.95
CA PHE A 100 -24.45 -39.63 -16.28
C PHE A 100 -24.31 -39.07 -17.70
N LYS A 101 -24.25 -39.94 -18.71
CA LYS A 101 -24.53 -39.54 -20.09
C LYS A 101 -25.58 -40.50 -20.65
N PHE A 102 -26.83 -40.03 -20.67
CA PHE A 102 -27.95 -40.65 -21.38
C PHE A 102 -27.64 -40.74 -22.89
#